data_AF-A0A3L7J3D2-F1
#
_entry.id   AF-A0A3L7J3D2-F1
#
_cell.length_a   1.000
_cell.length_b   1.000
_cell.length_c   1.000
_cell.angle_alpha   90.00
_cell.angle_beta   90.00
_cell.angle_gamma   90.00
#
_symmetry.space_group_name_H-M   'P 1'
#
loop_
_entity.id
_entity.type
_entity.pdbx_description
1 polymer ?
#
loop_
_entity_poly.entity_id
_entity_poly.type
_entity_poly.pdbx_seq_one_letter_code
_entity_poly.pdbx_strand_id
1 'polypeptide(L)'
;MERHEPVARSRNSALLDRKRRTMKKRISLRSSPSLAMDNALSKLTPEQLERLAVAVICAQRRRVDHAQRLYDRLDSIQKSASTKDGEGDTLYHYTNAVLSMKAHHQIAAAVIDRLGYIPQGINSGER
;
A
#
# COMPACT_ATOMS: atom_id res chain seq x y z
N MET A 1 -55.73 -42.68 -9.64
CA MET A 1 -54.75 -43.19 -8.65
C MET A 1 -53.46 -43.44 -9.45
N GLU A 2 -52.31 -42.80 -9.26
CA GLU A 2 -51.72 -42.08 -8.14
C GLU A 2 -50.66 -41.06 -8.61
N ARG A 3 -50.71 -39.88 -7.99
CA ARG A 3 -49.63 -39.12 -7.33
C ARG A 3 -48.35 -38.72 -8.10
N HIS A 4 -48.28 -37.41 -8.32
CA HIS A 4 -47.15 -36.50 -8.10
C HIS A 4 -45.89 -37.06 -7.40
N GLU A 5 -44.73 -36.74 -7.97
CA GLU A 5 -43.69 -35.86 -7.38
C GLU A 5 -42.45 -35.76 -8.30
N PRO A 6 -41.92 -34.55 -8.58
CA PRO A 6 -40.47 -34.42 -8.42
C PRO A 6 -40.09 -33.11 -7.72
N VAL A 7 -40.19 -33.04 -6.39
CA VAL A 7 -39.67 -31.91 -5.58
C VAL A 7 -38.42 -32.34 -4.80
N ALA A 8 -37.31 -32.55 -5.50
CA ALA A 8 -36.02 -32.78 -4.82
C ALA A 8 -34.79 -32.05 -5.42
N ARG A 9 -34.83 -31.60 -6.68
CA ARG A 9 -33.66 -30.93 -7.31
C ARG A 9 -33.58 -29.41 -7.08
N SER A 10 -34.68 -28.76 -6.69
CA SER A 10 -34.75 -27.30 -6.56
C SER A 10 -34.17 -26.74 -5.24
N ARG A 11 -34.15 -27.55 -4.17
CA ARG A 11 -33.70 -27.07 -2.83
C ARG A 11 -32.18 -26.90 -2.72
N ASN A 12 -31.39 -27.70 -3.44
CA ASN A 12 -29.93 -27.63 -3.37
C ASN A 12 -29.34 -26.46 -4.15
N SER A 13 -29.93 -26.06 -5.28
CA SER A 13 -29.49 -24.88 -6.04
C SER A 13 -29.75 -23.58 -5.27
N ALA A 14 -30.92 -23.46 -4.63
CA ALA A 14 -31.25 -22.30 -3.81
C ALA A 14 -30.33 -22.14 -2.58
N LEU A 15 -29.91 -23.25 -1.96
CA LEU A 15 -28.99 -23.24 -0.83
C LEU A 15 -27.57 -22.84 -1.25
N LEU A 16 -27.12 -23.30 -2.42
CA LEU A 16 -25.82 -22.94 -3.00
C LEU A 16 -25.80 -21.47 -3.44
N ASP A 17 -26.88 -20.95 -4.01
CA ASP A 17 -27.00 -19.53 -4.35
C ASP A 17 -27.07 -18.63 -3.11
N ARG A 18 -27.73 -19.08 -2.04
CA ARG A 18 -27.76 -18.35 -0.77
C ARG A 18 -26.36 -18.31 -0.13
N LYS A 19 -25.62 -19.42 -0.15
CA LYS A 19 -24.21 -19.47 0.30
C LYS A 19 -23.29 -18.61 -0.58
N ARG A 20 -23.49 -18.59 -1.89
CA ARG A 20 -22.74 -17.72 -2.81
C ARG A 20 -23.01 -16.24 -2.56
N ARG A 21 -24.28 -15.85 -2.33
CA ARG A 21 -24.63 -14.47 -1.97
C ARG A 21 -24.06 -14.05 -0.62
N THR A 22 -24.06 -14.92 0.39
CA THR A 22 -23.47 -14.59 1.70
C THR A 22 -21.94 -14.55 1.65
N MET A 23 -21.28 -15.39 0.84
CA MET A 23 -19.84 -15.27 0.60
C MET A 23 -19.47 -14.01 -0.18
N LYS A 24 -20.24 -13.63 -1.22
CA LYS A 24 -20.04 -12.37 -1.96
C LYS A 24 -20.20 -11.14 -1.07
N LYS A 25 -21.17 -11.19 -0.14
CA LYS A 25 -21.40 -10.10 0.83
C LYS A 25 -20.31 -10.00 1.91
N ARG A 26 -19.63 -11.10 2.26
CA ARG A 26 -18.51 -11.10 3.23
C ARG A 26 -17.19 -10.58 2.64
N ILE A 27 -17.01 -10.63 1.32
CA ILE A 27 -15.80 -10.10 0.66
C ILE A 27 -15.85 -8.56 0.53
N SER A 28 -17.05 -7.97 0.54
CA SER A 28 -17.28 -6.53 0.36
C SER A 28 -17.01 -5.64 1.60
N LEU A 29 -16.59 -6.22 2.74
CA LEU A 29 -16.28 -5.48 3.97
C LEU A 29 -14.78 -5.17 4.14
N ARG A 30 -13.93 -5.54 3.18
CA ARG A 30 -12.58 -4.95 3.12
C ARG A 30 -12.77 -3.53 2.62
N SER A 31 -12.74 -2.55 3.53
CA SER A 31 -12.57 -1.16 3.15
C SER A 31 -11.41 -1.09 2.15
N SER A 32 -11.61 -0.43 1.00
CA SER A 32 -10.50 -0.20 0.09
C SER A 32 -9.40 0.55 0.86
N PRO A 33 -8.10 0.27 0.63
CA PRO A 33 -7.01 0.95 1.33
C PRO A 33 -7.12 2.48 1.23
N SER A 34 -7.63 2.99 0.09
CA SER A 34 -7.95 4.41 -0.11
C SER A 34 -8.99 4.91 0.89
N LEU A 35 -10.15 4.25 1.00
CA LEU A 35 -11.22 4.67 1.92
C LEU A 35 -10.76 4.63 3.39
N ALA A 36 -9.94 3.65 3.75
CA ALA A 36 -9.39 3.56 5.11
C ALA A 36 -8.44 4.72 5.41
N MET A 37 -7.58 5.11 4.45
CA MET A 37 -6.71 6.27 4.58
C MET A 37 -7.50 7.57 4.65
N ASP A 38 -8.47 7.79 3.77
CA ASP A 38 -9.31 8.99 3.77
C ASP A 38 -10.05 9.16 5.10
N ASN A 39 -10.60 8.07 5.64
CA ASN A 39 -11.26 8.05 6.95
C ASN A 39 -10.30 8.31 8.13
N ALA A 40 -9.02 7.98 7.99
CA ALA A 40 -8.02 8.28 9.01
C ALA A 40 -7.61 9.76 8.94
N LEU A 41 -7.37 10.27 7.73
CA LEU A 41 -6.96 11.66 7.49
C LEU A 41 -8.07 12.67 7.80
N SER A 42 -9.34 12.32 7.58
CA SER A 42 -10.48 13.20 7.87
C SER A 42 -10.68 13.51 9.36
N LYS A 43 -10.06 12.74 10.25
CA LYS A 43 -10.12 12.93 11.71
C LYS A 43 -9.08 13.92 12.23
N LEU A 44 -8.13 14.34 11.39
CA LEU A 44 -7.05 15.25 11.79
C LEU A 44 -7.51 16.71 11.68
N THR A 45 -7.05 17.55 12.61
CA THR A 45 -7.17 19.00 12.45
C THR A 45 -6.26 19.48 11.32
N PRO A 46 -6.49 20.68 10.74
CA PRO A 46 -5.63 21.24 9.70
C PRO A 46 -4.14 21.28 10.09
N GLU A 47 -3.82 21.66 11.33
CA GLU A 47 -2.44 21.76 11.82
C GLU A 47 -1.81 20.37 12.01
N GLN A 48 -2.60 19.38 12.42
CA GLN A 48 -2.13 17.99 12.49
C GLN A 48 -1.86 17.42 11.10
N LEU A 49 -2.74 17.72 10.13
CA LEU A 49 -2.58 17.29 8.75
C LEU A 49 -1.35 17.94 8.11
N GLU A 50 -1.09 19.21 8.36
CA GLU A 50 0.12 19.91 7.88
C GLU A 50 1.40 19.31 8.47
N ARG A 51 1.45 19.08 9.80
CA ARG A 51 2.59 18.39 10.43
C ARG A 51 2.79 16.99 9.88
N LEU A 52 1.70 16.25 9.63
CA LEU A 52 1.77 14.93 9.00
C LEU A 52 2.32 15.03 7.58
N ALA A 53 1.88 16.02 6.79
CA ALA A 53 2.36 16.26 5.43
C ALA A 53 3.88 16.50 5.41
N VAL A 54 4.40 17.36 6.30
CA VAL A 54 5.85 17.57 6.45
C VAL A 54 6.55 16.25 6.79
N ALA A 55 6.03 15.50 7.75
CA ALA A 55 6.64 14.23 8.18
C ALA A 55 6.69 13.19 7.05
N VAL A 56 5.60 13.02 6.29
CA VAL A 56 5.55 12.05 5.18
C VAL A 56 6.42 12.48 4.01
N ILE A 57 6.55 13.79 3.73
CA ILE A 57 7.48 14.27 2.69
C ILE A 57 8.93 13.96 3.10
N CYS A 58 9.32 14.29 4.33
CA CYS A 58 10.65 13.98 4.84
C CYS A 58 10.94 12.47 4.83
N ALA A 59 9.97 11.66 5.26
CA ALA A 59 10.09 10.21 5.21
C ALA A 59 10.20 9.68 3.77
N GLN A 60 9.46 10.26 2.82
CA GLN A 60 9.55 9.89 1.42
C GLN A 60 10.93 10.21 0.83
N ARG A 61 11.48 11.40 1.12
CA ARG A 61 12.83 11.79 0.71
C ARG A 61 13.87 10.79 1.22
N ARG A 62 13.85 10.46 2.52
CA ARG A 62 14.76 9.46 3.11
C ARG A 62 14.66 8.08 2.44
N ARG A 63 13.46 7.65 2.03
CA ARG A 63 13.26 6.37 1.33
C ARG A 63 13.82 6.41 -0.09
N VAL A 64 13.68 7.54 -0.78
CA VAL A 64 14.31 7.76 -2.10
C VAL A 64 15.83 7.70 -1.96
N ASP A 65 16.40 8.43 -1.01
CA ASP A 65 17.85 8.44 -0.77
C ASP A 65 18.37 7.03 -0.43
N HIS A 66 17.63 6.28 0.39
CA HIS A 66 18.00 4.91 0.75
C HIS A 66 17.97 3.96 -0.46
N ALA A 67 16.93 4.03 -1.28
CA ALA A 67 16.83 3.23 -2.51
C ALA A 67 17.97 3.58 -3.48
N GLN A 68 18.30 4.86 -3.62
CA GLN A 68 19.40 5.32 -4.48
C GLN A 68 20.75 4.77 -4.01
N ARG A 69 21.07 4.85 -2.72
CA ARG A 69 22.33 4.30 -2.18
C ARG A 69 22.48 2.80 -2.44
N LEU A 70 21.38 2.05 -2.36
CA LEU A 70 21.38 0.61 -2.65
C LEU A 70 21.55 0.33 -4.14
N TYR A 71 20.95 1.16 -5.00
CA TYR A 71 21.18 1.10 -6.45
C TYR A 71 22.65 1.37 -6.80
N ASP A 72 23.24 2.43 -6.26
CA ASP A 72 24.64 2.80 -6.52
C ASP A 72 25.59 1.68 -6.08
N ARG A 73 25.30 1.03 -4.95
CA ARG A 73 26.05 -0.14 -4.47
C ARG A 73 25.90 -1.34 -5.40
N LEU A 74 24.69 -1.62 -5.87
CA LEU A 74 24.42 -2.71 -6.80
C LEU A 74 25.16 -2.50 -8.12
N ASP A 75 25.10 -1.28 -8.67
CA ASP A 75 25.82 -0.88 -9.89
C ASP A 75 27.35 -1.00 -9.73
N SER A 76 27.87 -0.61 -8.56
CA SER A 76 29.30 -0.77 -8.24
C SER A 76 29.73 -2.23 -8.21
N ILE A 77 28.93 -3.13 -7.61
CA ILE A 77 29.21 -4.58 -7.55
C ILE A 77 29.19 -5.19 -8.97
N GLN A 78 28.22 -4.79 -9.80
CA GLN A 78 28.12 -5.27 -11.18
C GLN A 78 29.33 -4.84 -12.02
N LYS A 79 29.87 -3.65 -11.76
CA LYS A 79 31.07 -3.12 -12.43
C LYS A 79 32.38 -3.75 -11.95
N SER A 80 32.46 -4.21 -10.70
CA SER A 80 33.75 -4.61 -10.11
C SER A 80 34.22 -6.04 -10.40
N ALA A 81 33.51 -6.85 -11.21
CA ALA A 81 33.83 -8.25 -11.52
C ALA A 81 34.11 -9.14 -10.27
N SER A 82 33.80 -8.63 -9.09
CA SER A 82 34.00 -9.28 -7.80
C SER A 82 32.91 -10.32 -7.58
N THR A 83 33.29 -11.41 -6.91
CA THR A 83 32.46 -12.59 -6.61
C THR A 83 30.99 -12.26 -6.32
N LYS A 84 30.10 -13.06 -6.93
CA LYS A 84 28.62 -13.00 -6.82
C LYS A 84 28.08 -13.07 -5.38
N ASP A 85 28.93 -13.41 -4.41
CA ASP A 85 28.63 -13.41 -2.98
C ASP A 85 28.46 -11.96 -2.48
N GLY A 86 27.20 -11.51 -2.44
CA GLY A 86 26.80 -10.17 -1.98
C GLY A 86 25.91 -9.41 -2.96
N GLU A 87 25.87 -9.83 -4.24
CA GLU A 87 24.96 -9.25 -5.24
C GLU A 87 23.50 -9.61 -4.92
N GLY A 88 23.24 -10.87 -4.55
CA GLY A 88 21.89 -11.34 -4.21
C GLY A 88 21.28 -10.60 -3.02
N ASP A 89 22.04 -10.42 -1.94
CA ASP A 89 21.59 -9.67 -0.77
C ASP A 89 21.37 -8.19 -1.08
N THR A 90 22.29 -7.57 -1.83
CA THR A 90 22.15 -6.17 -2.25
C THR A 90 20.93 -5.97 -3.15
N LEU A 91 20.67 -6.88 -4.09
CA LEU A 91 19.49 -6.86 -4.95
C LEU A 91 18.20 -7.03 -4.14
N TYR A 92 18.18 -7.95 -3.18
CA TYR A 92 17.04 -8.13 -2.28
C TYR A 92 16.74 -6.84 -1.50
N HIS A 93 17.77 -6.25 -0.87
CA HIS A 93 17.62 -5.02 -0.12
C HIS A 93 17.17 -3.84 -0.99
N TYR A 94 17.75 -3.69 -2.18
CA TYR A 94 17.34 -2.69 -3.15
C TYR A 94 15.88 -2.86 -3.55
N THR A 95 15.46 -4.08 -3.88
CA THR A 95 14.07 -4.39 -4.26
C THR A 95 13.11 -4.04 -3.13
N ASN A 96 13.44 -4.42 -1.89
CA ASN A 96 12.63 -4.07 -0.73
C ASN A 96 12.54 -2.55 -0.49
N ALA A 97 13.65 -1.83 -0.69
CA ALA A 97 13.69 -0.38 -0.57
C ALA A 97 12.81 0.30 -1.63
N VAL A 98 12.86 -0.17 -2.89
CA VAL A 98 12.01 0.35 -3.97
C VAL A 98 10.52 0.10 -3.68
N LEU A 99 10.16 -1.12 -3.25
CA LEU A 99 8.78 -1.44 -2.88
C LEU A 99 8.29 -0.53 -1.73
N SER A 100 9.10 -0.37 -0.70
CA SER A 100 8.81 0.52 0.44
C SER A 100 8.67 1.98 0.01
N MET A 101 9.55 2.46 -0.88
CA MET A 101 9.50 3.82 -1.44
C MET A 101 8.22 4.05 -2.26
N LYS A 102 7.82 3.08 -3.09
CA LYS A 102 6.61 3.17 -3.92
C LYS A 102 5.34 3.10 -3.09
N ALA A 103 5.27 2.20 -2.11
CA ALA A 103 4.14 2.13 -1.19
C ALA A 103 3.99 3.44 -0.39
N HIS A 104 5.08 3.97 0.14
CA HIS A 104 5.05 5.21 0.89
C HIS A 104 4.74 6.45 0.04
N HIS A 105 5.10 6.44 -1.25
CA HIS A 105 4.71 7.51 -2.18
C HIS A 105 3.20 7.64 -2.29
N GLN A 106 2.45 6.53 -2.33
CA GLN A 106 0.99 6.56 -2.37
C GLN A 106 0.39 7.20 -1.11
N ILE A 107 0.99 6.93 0.06
CA ILE A 107 0.60 7.54 1.33
C ILE A 107 0.88 9.04 1.31
N ALA A 108 2.09 9.44 0.88
CA ALA A 108 2.46 10.85 0.81
C ALA A 108 1.56 11.63 -0.17
N ALA A 109 1.23 11.05 -1.32
CA ALA A 109 0.30 11.63 -2.28
C ALA A 109 -1.09 11.85 -1.66
N ALA A 110 -1.67 10.82 -1.03
CA ALA A 110 -2.97 10.93 -0.37
C ALA A 110 -3.02 12.02 0.71
N VAL A 111 -1.94 12.15 1.50
CA VAL A 111 -1.83 13.20 2.53
C VAL A 111 -1.76 14.59 1.90
N ILE A 112 -0.95 14.77 0.86
CA ILE A 112 -0.78 16.06 0.17
C ILE A 112 -2.08 16.45 -0.56
N ASP A 113 -2.71 15.52 -1.26
CA ASP A 113 -3.99 15.72 -1.95
C ASP A 113 -5.07 16.15 -0.96
N ARG A 114 -5.09 15.55 0.23
CA ARG A 114 -6.01 15.93 1.30
C ARG A 114 -5.71 17.31 1.90
N LEU A 115 -4.44 17.67 2.02
CA LEU A 115 -4.02 18.99 2.51
C LEU A 115 -4.32 20.11 1.50
N GLY A 116 -4.24 19.80 0.20
CA GLY A 116 -4.53 20.73 -0.90
C GLY A 116 -3.39 21.69 -1.25
N TYR A 117 -2.25 21.61 -0.56
CA TYR A 117 -1.04 22.38 -0.85
C TYR A 117 0.21 21.65 -0.32
N ILE A 118 1.40 22.12 -0.72
CA ILE A 118 2.68 21.62 -0.21
C ILE A 118 3.14 22.54 0.93
N PRO A 119 3.35 22.02 2.15
CA PRO A 119 3.74 22.84 3.30
C PRO A 119 5.16 23.40 3.13
N GLN A 120 5.35 24.65 3.57
CA GLN A 120 6.67 25.31 3.61
C GLN A 120 7.37 24.96 4.93
N GLY A 121 8.71 24.84 4.92
CA GLY A 121 9.50 24.50 6.13
C GLY A 121 10.18 23.12 6.13
N ILE A 122 10.22 22.42 4.99
CA ILE A 122 10.89 21.11 4.85
C ILE A 122 12.44 21.23 4.94
N ASN A 123 12.98 22.44 5.08
CA ASN A 123 14.43 22.73 5.15
C ASN A 123 14.92 23.15 6.54
N SER A 124 14.08 23.23 7.58
CA SER A 124 14.50 23.70 8.92
C SER A 124 14.94 22.58 9.88
N GLY A 125 15.37 21.43 9.35
CA GLY A 125 15.77 20.24 10.11
C GLY A 125 17.28 19.98 10.17
N GLU A 126 18.13 20.95 9.79
CA GLU A 126 19.56 20.96 10.13
C GLU A 126 19.77 21.99 11.25
N ARG A 127 19.63 21.56 12.51
CA ARG A 127 20.22 22.19 13.68
C ARG A 127 20.64 21.10 14.67
#